data_AF-Q58J61-F1
#
_entry.id   AF-Q58J61-F1
#
_cell.length_a   1.000
_cell.length_b   1.000
_cell.length_c   1.000
_cell.angle_alpha   90.00
_cell.angle_beta   90.00
_cell.angle_gamma   90.00
#
_symmetry.space_group_name_H-M   'P 1'
#
loop_
_entity.id
_entity.type
_entity.pdbx_description
1 polymer ?
#
loop_
_entity_poly.entity_id
_entity_poly.type
_entity_poly.pdbx_seq_one_letter_code
_entity_poly.pdbx_strand_id
1 'polypeptide(L)'
;MSAPPPYQNHPPQQPYGQPQQPYAGPPQQPYGQPQQPYGGPPQQPYAGAPQQPYGPPHQQPAPGQPRQPQRSPLRGLISAVIILAIFGGGAWYVWDYNTNPNGGKAKKEAARTERNAEAKTHDPHVGDCVKVDHPNGEPLPTIVDCTSPSAQYKMGERLIGADKQCDRASYDYSISVTGRRMADYTMCFTKV
;
A
#
# COMPACT_ATOMS: atom_id res chain seq x y z
N MET A 1 -23.03 -16.86 51.41
CA MET A 1 -23.59 -16.94 50.05
C MET A 1 -23.78 -15.53 49.55
N SER A 2 -23.16 -15.19 48.41
CA SER A 2 -23.65 -14.26 47.37
C SER A 2 -22.47 -13.90 46.49
N ALA A 3 -22.33 -14.65 45.40
CA ALA A 3 -21.42 -14.34 44.30
C ALA A 3 -21.97 -13.12 43.53
N PRO A 4 -21.12 -12.21 43.05
CA PRO A 4 -21.55 -11.15 42.14
C PRO A 4 -21.94 -11.75 40.76
N PRO A 5 -22.92 -11.15 40.05
CA PRO A 5 -23.42 -11.69 38.78
C PRO A 5 -22.35 -11.61 37.67
N PRO A 6 -22.43 -12.48 36.64
CA PRO A 6 -21.47 -12.49 35.54
C PRO A 6 -21.66 -11.27 34.63
N TYR A 7 -20.56 -10.64 34.25
CA TYR A 7 -20.53 -9.55 33.29
C TYR A 7 -20.98 -10.00 31.89
N GLN A 8 -21.98 -9.31 31.37
CA GLN A 8 -22.59 -9.51 30.07
C GLN A 8 -21.71 -8.85 28.98
N ASN A 9 -21.09 -9.69 28.14
CA ASN A 9 -20.31 -9.29 26.98
C ASN A 9 -21.17 -8.47 26.00
N HIS A 10 -20.88 -7.17 25.85
CA HIS A 10 -21.41 -6.34 24.78
C HIS A 10 -20.25 -5.91 23.86
N PRO A 11 -20.28 -6.20 22.56
CA PRO A 11 -19.28 -5.68 21.63
C PRO A 11 -19.53 -4.19 21.34
N PRO A 12 -18.48 -3.38 21.12
CA PRO A 12 -18.63 -1.95 20.83
C PRO A 12 -19.20 -1.71 19.42
N GLN A 13 -20.34 -1.03 19.36
CA GLN A 13 -20.90 -0.42 18.14
C GLN A 13 -20.05 0.80 17.75
N GLN A 14 -19.61 0.85 16.50
CA GLN A 14 -18.99 2.04 15.88
C GLN A 14 -19.88 2.53 14.73
N PRO A 15 -20.35 3.79 14.73
CA PRO A 15 -21.03 4.37 13.58
C PRO A 15 -20.25 5.57 13.05
N TYR A 16 -19.30 5.34 12.13
CA TYR A 16 -18.82 6.40 11.23
C TYR A 16 -18.68 5.84 9.82
N GLY A 17 -19.63 6.23 8.97
CA GLY A 17 -19.78 5.75 7.60
C GLY A 17 -18.78 6.40 6.64
N GLN A 18 -18.21 5.58 5.77
CA GLN A 18 -17.65 6.02 4.49
C GLN A 18 -18.76 6.08 3.43
N PRO A 19 -18.75 7.05 2.50
CA PRO A 19 -19.62 7.00 1.32
C PRO A 19 -19.16 5.89 0.36
N GLN A 20 -20.02 4.90 0.13
CA GLN A 20 -19.85 3.87 -0.90
C GLN A 20 -19.99 4.48 -2.29
N GLN A 21 -19.03 4.19 -3.16
CA GLN A 21 -19.12 4.39 -4.61
C GLN A 21 -20.11 3.40 -5.22
N PRO A 22 -21.07 3.81 -6.07
CA PRO A 22 -21.95 2.88 -6.77
C PRO A 22 -21.17 2.09 -7.82
N TYR A 23 -21.21 0.77 -7.71
CA TYR A 23 -20.71 -0.17 -8.71
C TYR A 23 -21.64 -0.13 -9.94
N ALA A 24 -21.18 0.44 -11.05
CA ALA A 24 -21.89 0.39 -12.32
C ALA A 24 -21.68 -0.97 -12.97
N GLY A 25 -22.70 -1.83 -12.95
CA GLY A 25 -22.76 -3.07 -13.71
C GLY A 25 -22.94 -2.84 -15.21
N PRO A 26 -22.67 -3.85 -16.07
CA PRO A 26 -22.80 -3.73 -17.52
C PRO A 26 -24.28 -3.60 -17.94
N PRO A 27 -24.60 -2.84 -19.00
CA PRO A 27 -25.97 -2.70 -19.49
C PRO A 27 -26.49 -4.00 -20.13
N GLN A 28 -27.66 -4.44 -19.65
CA GLN A 28 -28.49 -5.50 -20.23
C GLN A 28 -29.07 -5.05 -21.59
N GLN A 29 -29.05 -5.93 -22.59
CA GLN A 29 -29.69 -5.68 -23.89
C GLN A 29 -31.21 -5.88 -23.81
N PRO A 30 -32.03 -5.01 -24.43
CA PRO A 30 -33.47 -5.22 -24.50
C PRO A 30 -33.81 -6.30 -25.55
N TYR A 31 -34.37 -7.42 -25.09
CA TYR A 31 -35.06 -8.39 -25.94
C TYR A 31 -36.48 -7.89 -26.25
N GLY A 32 -36.82 -7.74 -27.53
CA GLY A 32 -38.19 -7.42 -27.98
C GLY A 32 -38.35 -7.48 -29.50
N GLN A 33 -39.16 -8.43 -29.97
CA GLN A 33 -39.44 -8.79 -31.37
C GLN A 33 -40.16 -7.70 -32.21
N PRO A 34 -40.31 -7.96 -33.53
CA PRO A 34 -41.68 -8.03 -34.06
C PRO A 34 -42.04 -9.38 -34.70
N GLN A 35 -43.21 -9.91 -34.32
CA GLN A 35 -43.91 -11.00 -35.01
C GLN A 35 -44.41 -10.55 -36.40
N GLN A 36 -44.41 -11.48 -37.36
CA GLN A 36 -44.90 -11.25 -38.72
C GLN A 36 -46.44 -11.21 -38.80
N PRO A 37 -47.03 -10.34 -39.63
CA PRO A 37 -48.40 -10.51 -40.10
C PRO A 37 -48.41 -11.41 -41.36
N TYR A 38 -49.05 -12.56 -41.24
CA TYR A 38 -49.43 -13.42 -42.37
C TYR A 38 -50.67 -12.83 -43.04
N GLY A 39 -50.55 -12.35 -44.28
CA GLY A 39 -51.66 -11.81 -45.07
C GLY A 39 -51.41 -12.00 -46.57
N GLY A 40 -52.31 -12.73 -47.24
CA GLY A 40 -52.21 -13.13 -48.65
C GLY A 40 -52.38 -11.99 -49.69
N PRO A 41 -52.16 -12.29 -50.99
CA PRO A 41 -52.07 -11.27 -52.05
C PRO A 41 -53.44 -10.86 -52.60
N PRO A 42 -53.65 -9.57 -52.93
CA PRO A 42 -54.20 -9.29 -54.27
C PRO A 42 -53.68 -8.01 -54.97
N GLN A 43 -53.39 -8.21 -56.25
CA GLN A 43 -53.55 -7.37 -57.46
C GLN A 43 -52.87 -5.99 -57.59
N GLN A 44 -52.01 -5.89 -58.61
CA GLN A 44 -51.46 -4.65 -59.16
C GLN A 44 -52.39 -4.04 -60.21
N PRO A 45 -52.61 -2.71 -60.22
CA PRO A 45 -53.03 -1.99 -61.41
C PRO A 45 -51.80 -1.60 -62.25
N TYR A 46 -51.81 -2.06 -63.50
CA TYR A 46 -50.86 -1.70 -64.54
C TYR A 46 -51.02 -0.21 -64.92
N ALA A 47 -49.98 0.61 -64.69
CA ALA A 47 -49.95 1.98 -65.19
C ALA A 47 -48.51 2.45 -65.48
N GLY A 48 -48.20 2.60 -66.78
CA GLY A 48 -47.37 3.67 -67.35
C GLY A 48 -45.88 3.71 -67.01
N ALA A 49 -45.03 3.33 -67.97
CA ALA A 49 -43.59 3.58 -67.94
C ALA A 49 -43.24 5.09 -68.05
N PRO A 50 -42.31 5.62 -67.23
CA PRO A 50 -41.62 6.87 -67.53
C PRO A 50 -40.30 6.61 -68.27
N GLN A 51 -40.11 7.33 -69.37
CA GLN A 51 -38.91 7.35 -70.21
C GLN A 51 -37.66 7.82 -69.43
N GLN A 52 -36.51 7.17 -69.63
CA GLN A 52 -35.23 7.59 -69.06
C GLN A 52 -34.49 8.57 -69.98
N PRO A 53 -33.93 9.68 -69.46
CA PRO A 53 -33.00 10.52 -70.21
C PRO A 53 -31.61 9.85 -70.30
N TYR A 54 -31.05 9.78 -71.50
CA TYR A 54 -29.73 9.24 -71.81
C TYR A 54 -28.61 10.03 -71.08
N GLY A 55 -27.90 9.38 -70.15
CA GLY A 55 -26.69 9.91 -69.49
C GLY A 55 -25.46 9.05 -69.83
N PRO A 56 -24.25 9.64 -69.91
CA PRO A 56 -23.03 8.92 -70.32
C PRO A 56 -22.63 7.82 -69.31
N PRO A 57 -21.96 6.74 -69.76
CA PRO A 57 -21.74 5.55 -68.93
C PRO A 57 -20.85 5.86 -67.71
N HIS A 58 -21.36 5.52 -66.53
CA HIS A 58 -20.60 5.53 -65.28
C HIS A 58 -19.52 4.45 -65.31
N GLN A 59 -18.25 4.84 -65.28
CA GLN A 59 -17.14 3.92 -65.03
C GLN A 59 -17.18 3.45 -63.57
N GLN A 60 -17.28 2.14 -63.35
CA GLN A 60 -17.11 1.54 -62.03
C GLN A 60 -15.64 1.71 -61.57
N PRO A 61 -15.36 2.23 -60.36
CA PRO A 61 -14.01 2.19 -59.82
C PRO A 61 -13.63 0.75 -59.47
N ALA A 62 -12.48 0.30 -59.97
CA ALA A 62 -11.89 -0.99 -59.63
C ALA A 62 -11.66 -1.10 -58.11
N PRO A 63 -11.78 -2.30 -57.51
CA PRO A 63 -11.52 -2.48 -56.07
C PRO A 63 -10.08 -2.08 -55.75
N GLY A 64 -9.93 -1.01 -54.96
CA GLY A 64 -8.63 -0.49 -54.54
C GLY A 64 -7.85 -1.54 -53.77
N GLN A 65 -6.58 -1.70 -54.15
CA GLN A 65 -5.61 -2.52 -53.42
C GLN A 65 -5.53 -2.10 -51.94
N PRO A 66 -5.28 -3.03 -51.01
CA PRO A 66 -5.10 -2.68 -49.60
C PRO A 66 -3.92 -1.71 -49.49
N ARG A 67 -4.21 -0.48 -49.03
CA ARG A 67 -3.19 0.51 -48.68
C ARG A 67 -2.29 -0.10 -47.62
N GLN A 68 -1.06 -0.48 -48.00
CA GLN A 68 -0.04 -0.78 -47.02
C GLN A 68 0.15 0.45 -46.13
N PRO A 69 0.09 0.32 -44.80
CA PRO A 69 0.34 1.46 -43.92
C PRO A 69 1.76 1.94 -44.18
N GLN A 70 1.90 3.14 -44.76
CA GLN A 70 3.20 3.78 -44.90
C GLN A 70 3.77 3.96 -43.49
N ARG A 71 4.70 3.09 -43.11
CA ARG A 71 5.53 3.26 -41.92
C ARG A 71 6.43 4.45 -42.21
N SER A 72 6.06 5.63 -41.72
CA SER A 72 6.98 6.75 -41.80
C SER A 72 8.20 6.41 -40.93
N PRO A 73 9.43 6.55 -41.43
CA PRO A 73 10.63 6.29 -40.64
C PRO A 73 10.65 7.16 -39.37
N LEU A 74 10.02 8.34 -39.43
CA LEU A 74 9.80 9.24 -38.30
C LEU A 74 8.95 8.60 -37.18
N ARG A 75 7.86 7.87 -37.50
CA ARG A 75 7.05 7.15 -36.50
C ARG A 75 7.82 6.01 -35.85
N GLY A 76 8.69 5.34 -36.60
CA GLY A 76 9.59 4.31 -36.07
C GLY A 76 10.59 4.90 -35.07
N LEU A 77 11.19 6.04 -35.42
CA LEU A 77 12.14 6.73 -34.55
C LEU A 77 11.48 7.24 -33.27
N ILE A 78 10.31 7.87 -33.37
CA ILE A 78 9.55 8.33 -32.18
C ILE A 78 9.26 7.15 -31.25
N SER A 79 8.82 6.01 -31.79
CA SER A 79 8.54 4.81 -30.99
C SER A 79 9.80 4.28 -30.31
N ALA A 80 10.94 4.25 -31.01
CA ALA A 80 12.22 3.81 -30.46
C ALA A 80 12.70 4.72 -29.32
N VAL A 81 12.53 6.05 -29.45
CA VAL A 81 12.88 7.02 -28.39
C VAL A 81 12.00 6.83 -27.16
N ILE A 82 10.70 6.60 -27.32
CA ILE A 82 9.79 6.34 -26.21
C ILE A 82 10.19 5.06 -25.46
N ILE A 83 10.52 3.99 -26.20
CA ILE A 83 10.99 2.73 -25.61
C ILE A 83 12.30 2.96 -24.84
N LEU A 84 13.28 3.64 -25.44
CA LEU A 84 14.53 3.98 -24.77
C LEU A 84 14.32 4.85 -23.52
N ALA A 85 13.37 5.79 -23.55
CA ALA A 85 13.06 6.64 -22.39
C ALA A 85 12.44 5.83 -21.24
N ILE A 86 11.54 4.89 -21.55
CA ILE A 86 10.91 4.03 -20.54
C ILE A 86 11.94 3.07 -19.94
N PHE A 87 12.68 2.33 -20.77
CA PHE A 87 13.65 1.35 -20.27
C PHE A 87 14.89 2.01 -19.68
N GLY A 88 15.45 3.02 -20.35
CA GLY A 88 16.61 3.76 -19.86
C GLY A 88 16.30 4.58 -18.62
N GLY A 89 15.18 5.30 -18.62
CA GLY A 89 14.72 6.07 -17.45
C GLY A 89 14.33 5.17 -16.28
N GLY A 90 13.64 4.06 -16.54
CA GLY A 90 13.28 3.08 -15.51
C GLY A 90 14.51 2.39 -14.92
N ALA A 91 15.45 1.92 -15.75
CA ALA A 91 16.69 1.30 -15.28
C ALA A 91 17.57 2.29 -14.51
N TRP A 92 17.70 3.52 -15.00
CA TRP A 92 18.45 4.58 -14.31
C TRP A 92 17.79 4.94 -12.98
N TYR A 93 16.45 5.05 -12.93
CA TYR A 93 15.72 5.33 -11.69
C TYR A 93 15.92 4.23 -10.64
N VAL A 94 15.81 2.95 -11.02
CA VAL A 94 16.03 1.82 -10.10
C VAL A 94 17.49 1.78 -9.63
N TRP A 95 18.44 2.01 -10.55
CA TRP A 95 19.85 2.08 -10.22
C TRP A 95 20.17 3.25 -9.29
N ASP A 96 19.63 4.45 -9.53
CA ASP A 96 19.79 5.59 -8.61
C ASP A 96 19.12 5.30 -7.25
N TYR A 97 17.92 4.72 -7.25
CA TYR A 97 17.20 4.35 -6.04
C TYR A 97 18.00 3.36 -5.14
N ASN A 98 18.76 2.45 -5.75
CA ASN A 98 19.54 1.42 -5.04
C ASN A 98 21.01 1.80 -4.79
N THR A 99 21.64 2.55 -5.70
CA THR A 99 23.11 2.71 -5.79
C THR A 99 23.60 4.13 -5.57
N ASN A 100 22.71 5.12 -5.38
CA ASN A 100 23.13 6.51 -5.15
C ASN A 100 24.01 6.62 -3.89
N PRO A 101 25.24 7.21 -4.00
CA PRO A 101 26.22 7.28 -2.92
C PRO A 101 25.78 8.15 -1.73
N ASN A 102 24.74 8.99 -1.89
CA ASN A 102 24.12 9.74 -0.78
C ASN A 102 23.01 8.94 -0.06
N GLY A 103 22.95 7.63 -0.28
CA GLY A 103 21.93 6.74 0.24
C GLY A 103 20.58 6.97 -0.45
N GLY A 104 20.31 6.19 -1.50
CA GLY A 104 18.98 6.10 -2.09
C GLY A 104 17.92 5.79 -1.02
N LYS A 105 16.66 6.15 -1.29
CA LYS A 105 15.58 6.04 -0.29
C LYS A 105 15.48 4.63 0.30
N ALA A 106 15.67 3.58 -0.52
CA ALA A 106 15.73 2.19 -0.05
C ALA A 106 16.78 1.96 1.04
N LYS A 107 18.03 2.42 0.84
CA LYS A 107 19.09 2.24 1.85
C LYS A 107 18.80 3.01 3.13
N LYS A 108 18.24 4.22 3.02
CA LYS A 108 17.82 5.01 4.18
C LYS A 108 16.68 4.36 4.95
N GLU A 109 15.72 3.78 4.24
CA GLU A 109 14.58 3.06 4.81
C GLU A 109 15.01 1.74 5.47
N ALA A 110 15.90 0.98 4.84
CA ALA A 110 16.49 -0.23 5.41
C ALA A 110 17.27 0.11 6.69
N ALA A 111 18.19 1.07 6.64
CA ALA A 111 18.96 1.50 7.81
C ALA A 111 18.07 2.08 8.93
N ARG A 112 16.97 2.76 8.58
CA ARG A 112 15.98 3.21 9.57
C ARG A 112 15.22 2.04 10.19
N THR A 113 14.87 1.04 9.40
CA THR A 113 14.16 -0.16 9.87
C THR A 113 15.05 -0.97 10.80
N GLU A 114 16.32 -1.15 10.46
CA GLU A 114 17.33 -1.78 11.31
C GLU A 114 17.52 -1.01 12.62
N ARG A 115 17.74 0.31 12.56
CA ARG A 115 17.83 1.14 13.78
C ARG A 115 16.57 1.07 14.63
N ASN A 116 15.39 1.02 14.04
CA ASN A 116 14.14 0.87 14.78
C ASN A 116 14.00 -0.52 15.39
N ALA A 117 14.53 -1.56 14.75
CA ALA A 117 14.54 -2.91 15.29
C ALA A 117 15.55 -3.03 16.45
N GLU A 118 16.72 -2.43 16.32
CA GLU A 118 17.73 -2.34 17.38
C GLU A 118 17.24 -1.48 18.55
N ALA A 119 16.58 -0.36 18.29
CA ALA A 119 16.00 0.45 19.37
C ALA A 119 14.99 -0.35 20.21
N LYS A 120 14.21 -1.24 19.59
CA LYS A 120 13.26 -2.11 20.31
C LYS A 120 13.95 -3.12 21.20
N THR A 121 15.17 -3.58 20.89
CA THR A 121 15.89 -4.53 21.75
C THR A 121 16.42 -3.88 23.03
N HIS A 122 16.51 -2.54 23.07
CA HIS A 122 17.05 -1.77 24.18
C HIS A 122 16.01 -0.92 24.92
N ASP A 123 14.72 -1.10 24.62
CA ASP A 123 13.61 -0.35 25.21
C ASP A 123 12.67 -1.30 25.98
N PRO A 124 13.07 -1.78 27.18
CA PRO A 124 12.30 -2.76 27.94
C PRO A 124 11.01 -2.18 28.51
N HIS A 125 9.94 -2.96 28.47
CA HIS A 125 8.65 -2.66 29.07
C HIS A 125 8.54 -3.27 30.48
N VAL A 126 7.56 -2.81 31.25
CA VAL A 126 7.31 -3.35 32.59
C VAL A 126 7.03 -4.85 32.48
N GLY A 127 7.81 -5.64 33.22
CA GLY A 127 7.77 -7.10 33.20
C GLY A 127 8.86 -7.76 32.37
N ASP A 128 9.53 -7.02 31.46
CA ASP A 128 10.59 -7.58 30.62
C ASP A 128 11.86 -7.84 31.44
N CYS A 129 12.51 -8.96 31.15
CA CYS A 129 13.82 -9.26 31.71
C CYS A 129 14.92 -8.73 30.81
N VAL A 130 15.97 -8.20 31.42
CA VAL A 130 17.07 -7.56 30.72
C VAL A 130 18.41 -8.04 31.24
N LYS A 131 19.37 -8.02 30.34
CA LYS A 131 20.79 -7.96 30.64
C LYS A 131 21.22 -6.50 30.49
N VAL A 132 21.92 -5.95 31.48
CA VAL A 132 22.48 -4.60 31.36
C VAL A 132 23.96 -4.74 31.02
N ASP A 133 24.35 -4.21 29.88
CA ASP A 133 25.74 -4.08 29.46
C ASP A 133 26.20 -2.63 29.60
N HIS A 134 27.52 -2.39 29.66
CA HIS A 134 28.08 -1.04 29.78
C HIS A 134 29.04 -0.70 28.63
N PRO A 135 28.58 -0.69 27.36
CA PRO A 135 29.42 -0.25 26.26
C PRO A 135 29.91 1.17 26.52
N ASN A 136 31.23 1.37 26.54
CA ASN A 136 31.87 2.66 26.83
C ASN A 136 31.49 3.26 28.20
N GLY A 137 31.05 2.43 29.16
CA GLY A 137 30.65 2.87 30.50
C GLY A 137 29.20 3.35 30.63
N GLU A 138 28.41 3.35 29.54
CA GLU A 138 27.00 3.74 29.57
C GLU A 138 26.09 2.51 29.74
N PRO A 139 25.14 2.51 30.69
CA PRO A 139 24.27 1.36 30.91
C PRO A 139 23.26 1.19 29.77
N LEU A 140 23.35 0.06 29.07
CA LEU A 140 22.49 -0.33 27.96
C LEU A 140 21.72 -1.62 28.32
N PRO A 141 20.41 -1.53 28.61
CA PRO A 141 19.61 -2.72 28.82
C PRO A 141 19.35 -3.41 27.48
N THR A 142 19.39 -4.75 27.47
CA THR A 142 19.01 -5.58 26.32
C THR A 142 17.97 -6.59 26.79
N ILE A 143 16.82 -6.61 26.12
CA ILE A 143 15.72 -7.53 26.45
C ILE A 143 16.18 -8.97 26.19
N VAL A 144 16.02 -9.83 27.19
CA VAL A 144 16.33 -11.25 27.13
C VAL A 144 15.17 -12.05 27.70
N ASP A 145 15.12 -13.34 27.39
CA ASP A 145 14.13 -14.23 28.00
C ASP A 145 14.33 -14.30 29.52
N CYS A 146 13.26 -14.19 30.29
CA CYS A 146 13.31 -14.22 31.76
C CYS A 146 13.83 -15.54 32.34
N THR A 147 13.76 -16.63 31.58
CA THR A 147 14.28 -17.95 31.96
C THR A 147 15.74 -18.14 31.55
N SER A 148 16.31 -17.20 30.78
CA SER A 148 17.69 -17.26 30.36
C SER A 148 18.62 -17.04 31.56
N PRO A 149 19.74 -17.78 31.66
CA PRO A 149 20.79 -17.49 32.66
C PRO A 149 21.44 -16.11 32.45
N SER A 150 21.21 -15.46 31.31
CA SER A 150 21.68 -14.11 31.03
C SER A 150 20.75 -13.01 31.55
N ALA A 151 19.54 -13.34 32.03
CA ALA A 151 18.63 -12.38 32.65
C ALA A 151 19.22 -11.94 34.00
N GLN A 152 19.42 -10.64 34.17
CA GLN A 152 20.00 -10.08 35.41
C GLN A 152 18.98 -9.27 36.20
N TYR A 153 18.10 -8.58 35.49
CA TYR A 153 17.09 -7.75 36.11
C TYR A 153 15.76 -7.85 35.36
N LYS A 154 14.67 -7.56 36.06
CA LYS A 154 13.32 -7.40 35.53
C LYS A 154 12.91 -5.95 35.65
N MET A 155 12.43 -5.38 34.56
CA MET A 155 11.93 -4.01 34.52
C MET A 155 10.62 -3.93 35.32
N GLY A 156 10.56 -3.03 36.31
CA GLY A 156 9.39 -2.89 37.17
C GLY A 156 8.61 -1.59 36.95
N GLU A 157 9.28 -0.46 36.72
CA GLU A 157 8.60 0.82 36.49
C GLU A 157 9.41 1.73 35.56
N ARG A 158 8.71 2.59 34.82
CA ARG A 158 9.29 3.70 34.06
C ARG A 158 8.72 5.03 34.53
N LEU A 159 9.57 5.87 35.08
CA LEU A 159 9.21 7.19 35.60
C LEU A 159 9.55 8.26 34.56
N ILE A 160 8.59 9.12 34.21
CA ILE A 160 8.81 10.21 33.24
C ILE A 160 9.16 11.51 33.97
N GLY A 161 10.26 12.16 33.56
CA GLY A 161 10.77 13.42 34.07
C GLY A 161 12.24 13.36 34.50
N ALA A 162 12.96 14.48 34.35
CA ALA A 162 14.40 14.59 34.59
C ALA A 162 14.84 14.27 36.04
N ASP A 163 13.96 14.56 37.02
CA ASP A 163 14.27 14.41 38.45
C ASP A 163 13.63 13.17 39.09
N LYS A 164 13.10 12.26 38.27
CA LYS A 164 12.48 11.04 38.79
C LYS A 164 13.56 10.04 39.22
N GLN A 165 13.38 9.49 40.41
CA GLN A 165 14.25 8.45 40.96
C GLN A 165 13.39 7.27 41.38
N CYS A 166 13.92 6.07 41.17
CA CYS A 166 13.28 4.84 41.63
C CYS A 166 13.27 4.80 43.16
N ASP A 167 12.22 4.24 43.74
CA ASP A 167 12.20 3.92 45.16
C ASP A 167 13.28 2.86 45.47
N ARG A 168 14.27 3.23 46.28
CA ARG A 168 15.40 2.35 46.63
C ARG A 168 14.99 1.16 47.51
N ALA A 169 13.82 1.18 48.13
CA ALA A 169 13.30 0.02 48.85
C ALA A 169 12.72 -1.05 47.91
N SER A 170 12.30 -0.64 46.71
CA SER A 170 11.57 -1.50 45.77
C SER A 170 12.40 -1.94 44.57
N TYR A 171 13.48 -1.22 44.24
CA TYR A 171 14.30 -1.44 43.05
C TYR A 171 15.79 -1.50 43.37
N ASP A 172 16.48 -2.46 42.75
CA ASP A 172 17.90 -2.72 42.93
C ASP A 172 18.78 -1.88 41.98
N TYR A 173 18.23 -1.51 40.82
CA TYR A 173 18.98 -0.83 39.77
C TYR A 173 18.11 0.17 39.01
N SER A 174 18.73 1.22 38.47
CA SER A 174 18.03 2.25 37.71
C SER A 174 18.89 2.81 36.58
N ILE A 175 18.25 3.11 35.45
CA ILE A 175 18.89 3.75 34.29
C ILE A 175 18.11 5.01 33.96
N SER A 176 18.77 6.17 34.01
CA SER A 176 18.19 7.45 33.60
C SER A 176 18.60 7.79 32.18
N VAL A 177 17.62 8.01 31.31
CA VAL A 177 17.79 8.38 29.91
C VAL A 177 17.38 9.84 29.77
N THR A 178 18.30 10.66 29.26
CA THR A 178 18.05 12.07 28.94
C THR A 178 18.13 12.29 27.44
N GLY A 179 17.21 13.06 26.88
CA GLY A 179 17.09 13.18 25.43
C GLY A 179 16.67 14.55 24.94
N ARG A 180 17.33 15.06 23.89
CA ARG A 180 16.98 16.38 23.30
C ARG A 180 15.64 16.41 22.55
N ARG A 181 15.10 15.24 22.18
CA ARG A 181 13.88 15.09 21.35
C ARG A 181 12.84 14.13 21.95
N MET A 182 13.11 13.60 23.14
CA MET A 182 12.27 12.66 23.86
C MET A 182 12.20 13.11 25.31
N ALA A 183 11.09 12.82 25.99
CA ALA A 183 10.98 13.13 27.42
C ALA A 183 12.03 12.32 28.19
N ASP A 184 12.71 12.97 29.13
CA ASP A 184 13.61 12.28 30.05
C ASP A 184 12.83 11.25 30.86
N TYR A 185 13.42 10.08 31.09
CA TYR A 185 12.80 9.04 31.91
C TYR A 185 13.83 8.20 32.64
N THR A 186 13.39 7.59 33.73
CA THR A 186 14.17 6.65 34.51
C THR A 186 13.48 5.29 34.51
N MET A 187 14.23 4.26 34.13
CA MET A 187 13.79 2.87 34.21
C MET A 187 14.27 2.27 35.52
N CYS A 188 13.36 1.60 36.21
CA CYS A 188 13.58 0.97 37.51
C CYS A 188 13.53 -0.54 37.36
N PHE A 189 14.54 -1.21 37.92
CA PHE A 189 14.76 -2.64 37.74
C PHE A 189 14.93 -3.35 39.09
N THR A 190 14.40 -4.56 39.16
CA THR A 190 14.54 -5.48 40.30
C THR A 190 15.38 -6.67 39.84
N LYS A 191 16.25 -7.19 40.71
CA LYS A 191 17.08 -8.36 40.38
C LYS A 191 16.21 -9.61 40.19
N VAL A 192 16.52 -10.44 39.19
CA VAL A 192 15.86 -11.75 38.97
C VAL A 192 16.51 -12.88 39.75
#